data_AF-A0A925S8H0-F1
#
_entry.id   AF-A0A925S8H0-F1
#
_cell.length_a   1.000
_cell.length_b   1.000
_cell.length_c   1.000
_cell.angle_alpha   90.00
_cell.angle_beta   90.00
_cell.angle_gamma   90.00
#
_symmetry.space_group_name_H-M   'P 1'
#
loop_
_entity.id
_entity.type
_entity.pdbx_description
1 polymer ?
#
loop_
_entity_poly.entity_id
_entity_poly.type
_entity_poly.pdbx_seq_one_letter_code
_entity_poly.pdbx_strand_id
1 'polypeptide(L)'
;MWQKKEDPPKGKPRKESDLKKFLDIHPAKQKTVPGQAMHASDSAQILASSQSDQLSNVAQQVLVYHESEATANTGADWMSRLKEESMHFLAEQRGVQLQQLYREAAYKKGVEVLVDKIFGLLQRYAYEFNQVAGGTDLHVSGTISGDVTEATKVNRQREVEETETFFRARFSTRLFSLVVRGKDDHIDFYLIPTTRVMALSKYENEYKPISTLQVRITEQGMMWRMADAIPPVDHLDKLCMWLFTTLVEETKEAAKDEEEEHK
;
A
#
# COMPACT_ATOMS: atom_id res chain seq x y z
N MET A 1 -52.36 20.23 -0.43
CA MET A 1 -53.18 19.86 -1.59
C MET A 1 -52.22 19.31 -2.65
N TRP A 2 -52.21 17.98 -2.84
CA TRP A 2 -51.76 17.16 -3.99
C TRP A 2 -50.38 17.45 -4.66
N GLN A 3 -49.35 16.62 -4.38
CA GLN A 3 -48.78 15.52 -5.22
C GLN A 3 -48.06 15.99 -6.50
N LYS A 4 -46.83 15.55 -6.82
CA LYS A 4 -46.49 14.17 -7.20
C LYS A 4 -44.97 13.90 -7.16
N LYS A 5 -44.63 12.67 -6.74
CA LYS A 5 -43.31 12.00 -6.86
C LYS A 5 -43.02 11.61 -8.31
N GLU A 6 -41.74 11.60 -8.70
CA GLU A 6 -41.23 10.72 -9.76
C GLU A 6 -39.99 9.97 -9.29
N ASP A 7 -40.06 8.65 -9.42
CA ASP A 7 -39.05 7.64 -9.08
C ASP A 7 -38.11 7.37 -10.29
N PRO A 8 -36.93 6.75 -10.08
CA PRO A 8 -35.87 6.64 -11.09
C PRO A 8 -36.06 5.45 -12.06
N PRO A 9 -35.37 5.44 -13.22
CA PRO A 9 -35.47 4.34 -14.17
C PRO A 9 -34.68 3.09 -13.73
N LYS A 10 -35.37 1.94 -13.75
CA LYS A 10 -34.80 0.59 -13.59
C LYS A 10 -34.29 0.03 -14.92
N GLY A 11 -33.08 -0.54 -14.89
CA GLY A 11 -32.81 -1.88 -15.42
C GLY A 11 -31.96 -2.01 -16.69
N LYS A 12 -30.82 -2.71 -16.56
CA LYS A 12 -30.55 -4.00 -17.24
C LYS A 12 -29.39 -4.75 -16.54
N PRO A 13 -29.49 -6.08 -16.34
CA PRO A 13 -28.45 -6.90 -15.71
C PRO A 13 -27.39 -7.28 -16.74
N ARG A 14 -26.09 -7.17 -16.39
CA ARG A 14 -24.98 -7.59 -17.24
C ARG A 14 -24.46 -8.96 -16.77
N LYS A 15 -24.35 -9.86 -17.75
CA LYS A 15 -24.11 -11.30 -17.64
C LYS A 15 -22.80 -11.67 -16.93
N GLU A 16 -22.90 -12.64 -16.02
CA GLU A 16 -21.81 -13.52 -15.58
C GLU A 16 -21.44 -14.49 -16.72
N SER A 17 -20.35 -14.25 -17.44
CA SER A 17 -19.77 -15.32 -18.29
C SER A 17 -18.27 -15.23 -18.57
N ASP A 18 -17.51 -14.31 -17.94
CA ASP A 18 -16.07 -14.17 -18.22
C ASP A 18 -15.15 -14.59 -17.05
N LEU A 19 -15.69 -15.37 -16.11
CA LEU A 19 -14.92 -16.07 -15.08
C LEU A 19 -14.81 -17.56 -15.45
N LYS A 20 -13.82 -17.93 -16.28
CA LYS A 20 -13.19 -19.26 -16.38
C LYS A 20 -12.37 -19.42 -17.67
N LYS A 21 -11.26 -18.70 -17.82
CA LYS A 21 -10.22 -19.04 -18.83
C LYS A 21 -8.83 -18.57 -18.42
N PHE A 22 -8.35 -18.89 -17.21
CA PHE A 22 -6.92 -18.76 -16.88
C PHE A 22 -6.53 -19.78 -15.83
N LEU A 23 -6.59 -21.06 -16.18
CA LEU A 23 -5.83 -22.12 -15.53
C LEU A 23 -5.41 -23.12 -16.62
N ASP A 24 -4.18 -23.63 -16.48
CA ASP A 24 -3.50 -24.68 -17.26
C ASP A 24 -2.76 -24.28 -18.54
N ILE A 25 -1.59 -23.65 -18.35
CA ILE A 25 -0.43 -23.90 -19.21
C ILE A 25 0.73 -24.33 -18.29
N HIS A 26 0.92 -25.64 -18.15
CA HIS A 26 2.12 -26.23 -17.57
C HIS A 26 2.82 -27.06 -18.66
N PRO A 27 4.13 -26.87 -18.94
CA PRO A 27 4.82 -27.42 -20.11
C PRO A 27 5.27 -28.88 -19.94
N ALA A 28 4.57 -29.68 -19.13
CA ALA A 28 4.97 -31.05 -18.81
C ALA A 28 3.85 -32.03 -19.12
N LYS A 29 3.56 -32.24 -20.40
CA LYS A 29 2.79 -33.38 -20.93
C LYS A 29 2.83 -33.39 -22.46
N GLN A 30 3.87 -33.98 -23.04
CA GLN A 30 3.73 -34.62 -24.34
C GLN A 30 4.41 -35.98 -24.32
N LYS A 31 3.52 -36.98 -24.29
CA LYS A 31 3.76 -38.41 -24.41
C LYS A 31 4.27 -38.73 -25.81
N THR A 32 5.29 -39.57 -25.84
CA THR A 32 5.68 -40.51 -26.91
C THR A 32 4.51 -41.39 -27.37
N VAL A 33 4.46 -41.86 -28.63
CA VAL A 33 4.64 -43.25 -29.17
C VAL A 33 4.50 -43.23 -30.76
N PRO A 34 4.62 -44.32 -31.56
CA PRO A 34 5.80 -44.87 -32.27
C PRO A 34 5.73 -44.92 -33.84
N GLY A 35 6.87 -45.27 -34.47
CA GLY A 35 6.93 -46.34 -35.50
C GLY A 35 7.23 -45.99 -36.97
N GLN A 36 8.44 -46.38 -37.43
CA GLN A 36 8.85 -46.99 -38.74
C GLN A 36 8.25 -46.49 -40.08
N ALA A 37 8.92 -46.49 -41.23
CA ALA A 37 10.29 -46.60 -41.75
C ALA A 37 10.16 -46.46 -43.30
N MET A 38 11.24 -46.11 -44.03
CA MET A 38 11.66 -46.75 -45.31
C MET A 38 12.81 -45.98 -45.98
N HIS A 39 13.97 -46.65 -46.02
CA HIS A 39 15.00 -46.78 -47.07
C HIS A 39 15.37 -45.63 -48.03
N ALA A 40 16.69 -45.41 -48.15
CA ALA A 40 17.43 -45.72 -49.39
C ALA A 40 18.96 -45.66 -49.21
N SER A 41 19.63 -46.74 -49.68
CA SER A 41 20.93 -46.81 -50.39
C SER A 41 22.20 -46.20 -49.73
N ASP A 42 23.41 -46.69 -49.90
CA ASP A 42 24.01 -47.97 -50.33
C ASP A 42 25.53 -47.76 -50.13
N SER A 43 26.27 -48.85 -49.98
CA SER A 43 27.71 -48.97 -50.24
C SER A 43 28.73 -48.06 -49.53
N ALA A 44 29.47 -48.63 -48.56
CA ALA A 44 30.94 -48.71 -48.59
C ALA A 44 31.53 -49.38 -47.33
N GLN A 45 32.54 -50.23 -47.57
CA GLN A 45 33.68 -50.51 -46.68
C GLN A 45 33.52 -51.53 -45.53
N ILE A 46 33.83 -52.75 -45.93
CA ILE A 46 34.57 -53.79 -45.18
C ILE A 46 35.78 -53.15 -44.47
N LEU A 47 35.85 -53.29 -43.13
CA LEU A 47 36.98 -53.14 -42.17
C LEU A 47 36.71 -52.34 -40.88
N ALA A 48 35.47 -52.04 -40.51
CA ALA A 48 35.15 -51.32 -39.25
C ALA A 48 34.34 -52.12 -38.21
N SER A 49 34.04 -53.40 -38.45
CA SER A 49 33.09 -54.16 -37.63
C SER A 49 33.61 -54.57 -36.24
N SER A 50 34.92 -54.70 -36.02
CA SER A 50 35.43 -55.11 -34.69
C SER A 50 35.60 -53.96 -33.69
N GLN A 51 35.79 -52.72 -34.16
CA GLN A 51 35.89 -51.53 -33.29
C GLN A 51 34.52 -50.91 -32.98
N SER A 52 33.60 -50.94 -33.96
CA SER A 52 32.20 -50.52 -33.77
C SER A 52 31.52 -51.34 -32.67
N ASP A 53 31.72 -52.66 -32.67
CA ASP A 53 31.15 -53.55 -31.67
C ASP A 53 31.84 -53.40 -30.30
N GLN A 54 33.12 -53.03 -30.26
CA GLN A 54 33.79 -52.70 -28.99
C GLN A 54 33.29 -51.37 -28.41
N LEU A 55 33.08 -50.34 -29.25
CA LEU A 55 32.57 -49.04 -28.80
C LEU A 55 31.09 -49.10 -28.41
N SER A 56 30.27 -49.89 -29.11
CA SER A 56 28.87 -50.10 -28.74
C SER A 56 28.73 -50.90 -27.45
N ASN A 57 29.58 -51.93 -27.25
CA ASN A 57 29.63 -52.69 -26.00
C ASN A 57 30.16 -51.86 -24.84
N VAL A 58 31.18 -51.01 -25.05
CA VAL A 58 31.68 -50.08 -24.02
C VAL A 58 30.64 -48.99 -23.72
N ALA A 59 29.93 -48.46 -24.71
CA ALA A 59 28.87 -47.48 -24.50
C ALA A 59 27.67 -48.09 -23.76
N GLN A 60 27.30 -49.34 -24.07
CA GLN A 60 26.30 -50.09 -23.30
C GLN A 60 26.80 -50.38 -21.88
N GLN A 61 28.07 -50.72 -21.70
CA GLN A 61 28.66 -50.95 -20.39
C GLN A 61 28.71 -49.65 -19.57
N VAL A 62 29.02 -48.50 -20.17
CA VAL A 62 29.02 -47.17 -19.53
C VAL A 62 27.59 -46.71 -19.18
N LEU A 63 26.61 -46.95 -20.05
CA LEU A 63 25.18 -46.68 -19.75
C LEU A 63 24.65 -47.58 -18.64
N VAL A 64 25.02 -48.86 -18.64
CA VAL A 64 24.64 -49.82 -17.59
C VAL A 64 25.36 -49.51 -16.27
N TYR A 65 26.59 -49.00 -16.27
CA TYR A 65 27.26 -48.52 -15.05
C TYR A 65 26.63 -47.22 -14.51
N HIS A 66 26.09 -46.35 -15.37
CA HIS A 66 25.30 -45.19 -14.94
C HIS A 66 23.90 -45.55 -14.43
N GLU A 67 23.30 -46.65 -14.90
CA GLU A 67 22.01 -47.17 -14.39
C GLU A 67 22.16 -48.08 -13.15
N SER A 68 23.33 -48.70 -12.95
CA SER A 68 23.56 -49.67 -11.85
C SER A 68 24.20 -49.09 -10.60
N GLU A 69 24.63 -47.82 -10.61
CA GLU A 69 24.84 -47.09 -9.36
C GLU A 69 23.49 -46.60 -8.81
N ALA A 70 23.08 -47.25 -7.72
CA ALA A 70 21.93 -46.99 -6.87
C ALA A 70 21.71 -45.49 -6.52
N THR A 71 21.20 -44.72 -7.48
CA THR A 71 20.87 -43.30 -7.32
C THR A 71 19.37 -43.02 -7.50
N ALA A 72 18.58 -44.03 -7.88
CA ALA A 72 17.13 -43.92 -7.97
C ALA A 72 16.46 -43.57 -6.63
N ASN A 73 16.97 -44.11 -5.51
CA ASN A 73 16.52 -43.73 -4.17
C ASN A 73 17.10 -42.39 -3.71
N THR A 74 18.37 -42.12 -4.03
CA THR A 74 19.06 -40.88 -3.63
C THR A 74 18.48 -39.63 -4.30
N GLY A 75 18.08 -39.75 -5.58
CA GLY A 75 17.43 -38.66 -6.32
C GLY A 75 15.99 -38.42 -5.87
N ALA A 76 15.25 -39.48 -5.54
CA ALA A 76 13.90 -39.36 -4.99
C ALA A 76 13.91 -38.75 -3.58
N ASP A 77 14.84 -39.16 -2.73
CA ASP A 77 15.03 -38.61 -1.38
C ASP A 77 15.52 -37.16 -1.43
N TRP A 78 16.46 -36.83 -2.33
CA TRP A 78 16.90 -35.46 -2.54
C TRP A 78 15.76 -34.56 -3.03
N MET A 79 14.96 -35.02 -3.98
CA MET A 79 13.79 -34.28 -4.48
C MET A 79 12.72 -34.11 -3.40
N SER A 80 12.53 -35.11 -2.53
CA SER A 80 11.62 -35.01 -1.38
C SER A 80 12.11 -33.96 -0.39
N ARG A 81 13.41 -33.96 -0.04
CA ARG A 81 14.02 -32.95 0.82
C ARG A 81 13.92 -31.55 0.21
N LEU A 82 14.21 -31.40 -1.08
CA LEU A 82 14.09 -30.11 -1.77
C LEU A 82 12.66 -29.58 -1.78
N LYS A 83 11.65 -30.46 -1.96
CA LYS A 83 10.24 -30.09 -1.87
C LYS A 83 9.86 -29.65 -0.46
N GLU A 84 10.33 -30.37 0.54
CA GLU A 84 10.11 -30.04 1.95
C GLU A 84 10.74 -28.69 2.32
N GLU A 85 12.00 -28.47 1.95
CA GLU A 85 12.71 -27.18 2.12
C GLU A 85 12.00 -26.04 1.38
N SER A 86 11.57 -26.28 0.13
CA SER A 86 10.84 -25.28 -0.65
C SER A 86 9.48 -24.96 -0.03
N MET A 87 8.76 -25.96 0.50
CA MET A 87 7.49 -25.73 1.20
C MET A 87 7.69 -24.99 2.51
N HIS A 88 8.75 -25.31 3.27
CA HIS A 88 9.12 -24.59 4.48
C HIS A 88 9.45 -23.13 4.17
N PHE A 89 10.27 -22.87 3.15
CA PHE A 89 10.61 -21.52 2.70
C PHE A 89 9.37 -20.73 2.29
N LEU A 90 8.45 -21.32 1.51
CA LEU A 90 7.21 -20.66 1.12
C LEU A 90 6.27 -20.39 2.31
N ALA A 91 6.23 -21.30 3.29
CA ALA A 91 5.46 -21.11 4.53
C ALA A 91 6.04 -19.97 5.37
N GLU A 92 7.36 -19.90 5.51
CA GLU A 92 8.07 -18.84 6.20
C GLU A 92 7.86 -17.49 5.51
N GLN A 93 7.97 -17.44 4.18
CA GLN A 93 7.71 -16.24 3.39
C GLN A 93 6.27 -15.74 3.57
N ARG A 94 5.28 -16.63 3.59
CA ARG A 94 3.88 -16.28 3.90
C ARG A 94 3.72 -15.77 5.33
N GLY A 95 4.42 -16.38 6.29
CA GLY A 95 4.42 -15.95 7.69
C GLY A 95 4.91 -14.52 7.85
N VAL A 96 6.02 -14.17 7.21
CA VAL A 96 6.58 -12.81 7.22
C VAL A 96 5.63 -11.80 6.58
N GLN A 97 5.06 -12.12 5.42
CA GLN A 97 4.09 -11.23 4.75
C GLN A 97 2.86 -10.98 5.60
N LEU A 98 2.31 -12.03 6.22
CA LEU A 98 1.15 -11.92 7.08
C LEU A 98 1.45 -11.09 8.33
N GLN A 99 2.61 -11.29 8.96
CA GLN A 99 3.05 -10.50 10.10
C GLN A 99 3.18 -9.01 9.76
N GLN A 100 3.68 -8.70 8.56
CA GLN A 100 3.78 -7.33 8.08
C GLN A 100 2.40 -6.69 7.86
N LEU A 101 1.45 -7.41 7.26
CA LEU A 101 0.07 -6.93 7.12
C LEU A 101 -0.60 -6.66 8.46
N TYR A 102 -0.41 -7.55 9.45
CA TYR A 102 -0.94 -7.30 10.80
C TYR A 102 -0.31 -6.08 11.46
N ARG A 103 0.99 -5.87 11.26
CA ARG A 103 1.69 -4.69 11.75
C ARG A 103 1.12 -3.44 11.11
N GLU A 104 1.03 -3.37 9.79
CA GLU A 104 0.48 -2.23 9.06
C GLU A 104 -0.96 -1.91 9.48
N ALA A 105 -1.81 -2.92 9.63
CA ALA A 105 -3.18 -2.76 10.13
C ALA A 105 -3.22 -2.19 11.56
N ALA A 106 -2.33 -2.64 12.44
CA ALA A 106 -2.23 -2.11 13.81
C ALA A 106 -1.81 -0.64 13.81
N TYR A 107 -0.81 -0.27 13.00
CA TYR A 107 -0.36 1.12 12.85
C TYR A 107 -1.46 2.02 12.32
N LYS A 108 -2.14 1.60 11.24
CA LYS A 108 -3.30 2.33 10.69
C LYS A 108 -4.34 2.60 11.77
N LYS A 109 -4.73 1.57 12.54
CA LYS A 109 -5.71 1.72 13.62
C LYS A 109 -5.22 2.64 14.74
N GLY A 110 -3.94 2.56 15.10
CA GLY A 110 -3.33 3.43 16.09
C GLY A 110 -3.36 4.91 15.68
N VAL A 111 -3.01 5.18 14.42
CA VAL A 111 -3.05 6.53 13.83
C VAL A 111 -4.48 7.07 13.81
N GLU A 112 -5.47 6.29 13.36
CA GLU A 112 -6.89 6.68 13.38
C GLU A 112 -7.33 7.12 14.79
N VAL A 113 -7.06 6.29 15.81
CA VAL A 113 -7.43 6.58 17.20
C VAL A 113 -6.76 7.86 17.71
N LEU A 114 -5.52 8.11 17.30
CA LEU A 114 -4.79 9.29 17.74
C LEU A 114 -5.28 10.56 17.03
N VAL A 115 -5.56 10.50 15.73
CA VAL A 115 -6.17 11.62 14.99
C VAL A 115 -7.56 11.93 15.54
N ASP A 116 -8.38 10.92 15.86
CA ASP A 116 -9.69 11.12 16.50
C ASP A 116 -9.58 11.86 17.84
N LYS A 117 -8.58 11.50 18.66
CA LYS A 117 -8.31 12.20 19.92
C LYS A 117 -7.89 13.64 19.70
N ILE A 118 -6.99 13.90 18.75
CA ILE A 118 -6.55 15.25 18.37
C ILE A 118 -7.76 16.07 17.91
N PHE A 119 -8.58 15.50 17.04
CA PHE A 119 -9.79 16.15 16.54
C PHE A 119 -10.74 16.49 17.67
N GLY A 120 -10.99 15.57 18.61
CA GLY A 120 -11.85 15.84 19.76
C GLY A 120 -11.36 16.99 20.65
N LEU A 121 -10.05 17.08 20.88
CA LEU A 121 -9.44 18.18 21.64
C LEU A 121 -9.55 19.52 20.89
N LEU A 122 -9.16 19.55 19.62
CA LEU A 122 -9.26 20.75 18.79
C LEU A 122 -10.71 21.22 18.59
N GLN A 123 -11.65 20.29 18.47
CA GLN A 123 -13.09 20.60 18.37
C GLN A 123 -13.61 21.26 19.65
N ARG A 124 -13.17 20.78 20.81
CA ARG A 124 -13.49 21.43 22.10
C ARG A 124 -12.94 22.85 22.14
N TYR A 125 -11.71 23.07 21.70
CA TYR A 125 -11.10 24.41 21.65
C TYR A 125 -11.81 25.34 20.66
N ALA A 126 -12.13 24.84 19.47
CA ALA A 126 -12.92 25.57 18.49
C ALA A 126 -14.28 25.98 19.05
N TYR A 127 -14.97 25.07 19.76
CA TYR A 127 -16.26 25.37 20.37
C TYR A 127 -16.19 26.51 21.40
N GLU A 128 -15.25 26.44 22.35
CA GLU A 128 -15.06 27.49 23.36
C GLU A 128 -14.65 28.82 22.72
N PHE A 129 -13.71 28.78 21.76
CA PHE A 129 -13.23 29.97 21.07
C PHE A 129 -14.32 30.66 20.24
N ASN A 130 -15.14 29.87 19.55
CA ASN A 130 -16.22 30.38 18.70
C ASN A 130 -17.36 31.06 19.46
N GLN A 131 -17.48 30.85 20.78
CA GLN A 131 -18.42 31.63 21.59
C GLN A 131 -18.06 33.11 21.60
N VAL A 132 -16.77 33.44 21.45
CA VAL A 132 -16.25 34.81 21.42
C VAL A 132 -15.99 35.28 19.99
N ALA A 133 -15.44 34.41 19.14
CA ALA A 133 -15.08 34.71 17.75
C ALA A 133 -16.22 34.50 16.74
N GLY A 134 -17.42 34.14 17.21
CA GLY A 134 -18.58 33.86 16.37
C GLY A 134 -18.94 35.05 15.47
N GLY A 135 -18.99 34.80 14.15
CA GLY A 135 -19.30 35.84 13.16
C GLY A 135 -18.13 36.74 12.76
N THR A 136 -16.91 36.44 13.22
CA THR A 136 -15.68 37.12 12.80
C THR A 136 -14.85 36.26 11.83
N ASP A 137 -13.82 36.84 11.23
CA ASP A 137 -12.88 36.11 10.36
C ASP A 137 -12.04 35.05 11.10
N LEU A 138 -12.03 35.11 12.44
CA LEU A 138 -11.39 34.13 13.31
C LEU A 138 -12.30 32.93 13.64
N HIS A 139 -13.53 32.89 13.15
CA HIS A 139 -14.41 31.75 13.36
C HIS A 139 -13.77 30.45 12.84
N VAL A 140 -13.65 29.44 13.69
CA VAL A 140 -13.00 28.16 13.35
C VAL A 140 -14.06 27.09 13.08
N SER A 141 -14.00 26.47 11.91
CA SER A 141 -14.83 25.31 11.56
C SER A 141 -13.99 24.04 11.54
N GLY A 142 -14.52 22.93 12.06
CA GLY A 142 -13.85 21.64 12.09
C GLY A 142 -14.55 20.61 11.22
N THR A 143 -13.80 19.85 10.42
CA THR A 143 -14.30 18.73 9.62
C THR A 143 -13.37 17.53 9.76
N ILE A 144 -13.92 16.40 10.18
CA ILE A 144 -13.24 15.10 10.11
C ILE A 144 -13.55 14.47 8.74
N SER A 145 -12.51 14.04 8.03
CA SER A 145 -12.63 13.52 6.66
C SER A 145 -12.41 12.00 6.56
N GLY A 146 -12.17 11.30 7.68
CA GLY A 146 -12.03 9.83 7.68
C GLY A 146 -10.89 9.34 6.77
N ASP A 147 -11.04 8.13 6.24
CA ASP A 147 -10.14 7.56 5.23
C ASP A 147 -10.33 8.24 3.88
N VAL A 148 -9.29 8.91 3.39
CA VAL A 148 -9.23 9.55 2.07
C VAL A 148 -8.18 8.85 1.23
N THR A 149 -8.62 8.09 0.23
CA THR A 149 -7.72 7.44 -0.73
C THR A 149 -7.47 8.35 -1.92
N GLU A 150 -6.20 8.69 -2.15
CA GLU A 150 -5.77 9.59 -3.22
C GLU A 150 -4.84 8.87 -4.19
N ALA A 151 -4.98 9.20 -5.48
CA ALA A 151 -4.08 8.74 -6.53
C ALA A 151 -2.79 9.58 -6.50
N THR A 152 -1.72 9.03 -5.92
CA THR A 152 -0.41 9.69 -5.80
C THR A 152 0.35 9.68 -7.12
N LYS A 153 0.24 8.58 -7.89
CA LYS A 153 0.90 8.44 -9.19
C LYS A 153 -0.11 8.10 -10.27
N VAL A 154 -0.05 8.85 -11.37
CA VAL A 154 -0.91 8.67 -12.53
C VAL A 154 -0.01 8.50 -13.75
N ASN A 155 -0.20 7.41 -14.48
CA ASN A 155 0.56 7.12 -15.70
C ASN A 155 0.19 8.10 -16.82
N ARG A 156 1.00 8.15 -17.88
CA ARG A 156 0.81 8.99 -19.08
C ARG A 156 -0.54 8.76 -19.78
N GLN A 157 -1.16 7.60 -19.54
CA GLN A 157 -2.50 7.23 -20.01
C GLN A 157 -3.64 7.66 -19.07
N ARG A 158 -3.35 8.43 -18.02
CA ARG A 158 -4.28 8.84 -16.94
C ARG A 158 -4.83 7.68 -16.10
N GLU A 159 -4.15 6.54 -16.12
CA GLU A 159 -4.45 5.42 -15.24
C GLU A 159 -3.75 5.61 -13.90
N VAL A 160 -4.44 5.29 -12.81
CA VAL A 160 -3.89 5.40 -11.46
C VAL A 160 -2.91 4.25 -11.26
N GLU A 161 -1.65 4.59 -11.00
CA GLU A 161 -0.56 3.63 -10.80
C GLU A 161 -0.34 3.36 -9.31
N GLU A 162 -0.55 4.36 -8.47
CA GLU A 162 -0.36 4.27 -7.02
C GLU A 162 -1.43 5.07 -6.29
N THR A 163 -2.00 4.45 -5.25
CA THR A 163 -2.98 5.08 -4.36
C THR A 163 -2.48 5.01 -2.93
N GLU A 164 -2.51 6.13 -2.23
CA GLU A 164 -2.23 6.19 -0.79
C GLU A 164 -3.51 6.57 -0.05
N THR A 165 -3.74 5.95 1.11
CA THR A 165 -4.89 6.27 1.95
C THR A 165 -4.42 7.02 3.18
N PHE A 166 -4.99 8.20 3.40
CA PHE A 166 -4.68 9.07 4.51
C PHE A 166 -5.89 9.21 5.42
N PHE A 167 -5.67 9.20 6.73
CA PHE A 167 -6.72 9.59 7.67
C PHE A 167 -6.63 11.08 7.93
N ARG A 168 -7.68 11.84 7.63
CA ARG A 168 -7.61 13.32 7.59
C ARG A 168 -8.62 13.99 8.50
N ALA A 169 -8.17 15.04 9.17
CA ALA A 169 -9.01 16.00 9.86
C ALA A 169 -8.56 17.42 9.53
N ARG A 170 -9.49 18.38 9.54
CA ARG A 170 -9.23 19.77 9.19
C ARG A 170 -9.93 20.71 10.16
N PHE A 171 -9.22 21.78 10.49
CA PHE A 171 -9.77 22.95 11.18
C PHE A 171 -9.44 24.18 10.37
N SER A 172 -10.45 24.94 9.97
CA SER A 172 -10.28 26.06 9.04
C SER A 172 -10.91 27.33 9.61
N THR A 173 -10.14 28.42 9.56
CA THR A 173 -10.65 29.78 9.61
C THR A 173 -11.00 30.26 8.20
N ARG A 174 -11.38 31.53 8.05
CA ARG A 174 -11.59 32.14 6.74
C ARG A 174 -10.34 32.07 5.85
N LEU A 175 -9.16 32.31 6.42
CA LEU A 175 -7.91 32.48 5.67
C LEU A 175 -7.03 31.23 5.64
N PHE A 176 -6.98 30.48 6.74
CA PHE A 176 -6.10 29.32 6.88
C PHE A 176 -6.83 28.05 7.30
N SER A 177 -6.25 26.91 6.96
CA SER A 177 -6.66 25.60 7.40
C SER A 177 -5.49 24.85 8.01
N LEU A 178 -5.67 24.43 9.25
CA LEU A 178 -4.87 23.40 9.89
C LEU A 178 -5.35 22.03 9.40
N VAL A 179 -4.48 21.30 8.70
CA VAL A 179 -4.72 19.93 8.27
C VAL A 179 -3.93 18.97 9.16
N VAL A 180 -4.63 17.97 9.69
CA VAL A 180 -4.06 16.83 10.39
C VAL A 180 -4.13 15.64 9.44
N ARG A 181 -2.97 15.10 9.04
CA ARG A 181 -2.86 13.98 8.11
C ARG A 181 -2.12 12.82 8.76
N GLY A 182 -2.83 11.72 8.99
CA GLY A 182 -2.23 10.46 9.42
C GLY A 182 -1.83 9.60 8.23
N LYS A 183 -0.58 9.12 8.21
CA LYS A 183 -0.04 8.16 7.24
C LYS A 183 0.87 7.17 7.96
N ASP A 184 0.68 5.87 7.71
CA ASP A 184 1.54 4.79 8.23
C ASP A 184 1.80 4.88 9.75
N ASP A 185 2.99 5.34 10.14
CA ASP A 185 3.46 5.50 11.52
C ASP A 185 3.58 6.96 11.97
N HIS A 186 3.11 7.94 11.20
CA HIS A 186 3.24 9.36 11.51
C HIS A 186 1.95 10.15 11.26
N ILE A 187 1.86 11.28 11.94
CA ILE A 187 0.80 12.27 11.78
C ILE A 187 1.49 13.61 11.51
N ASP A 188 1.22 14.13 10.32
CA ASP A 188 1.73 15.41 9.86
C ASP A 188 0.70 16.52 10.13
N PHE A 189 1.17 17.66 10.60
CA PHE A 189 0.36 18.86 10.77
C PHE A 189 0.77 19.92 9.76
N TYR A 190 -0.16 20.36 8.94
CA TYR A 190 0.07 21.41 7.93
C TYR A 190 -0.80 22.62 8.23
N LEU A 191 -0.26 23.81 7.99
CA LEU A 191 -1.05 25.03 7.91
C LEU A 191 -0.98 25.55 6.49
N ILE A 192 -2.15 25.62 5.85
CA ILE A 192 -2.27 25.92 4.43
C ILE A 192 -3.36 26.97 4.26
N PRO A 193 -3.18 27.97 3.38
CA PRO A 193 -4.24 28.91 3.06
C PRO A 193 -5.50 28.19 2.54
N THR A 194 -6.69 28.59 3.01
CA THR A 194 -7.98 27.95 2.67
C THR A 194 -8.23 27.95 1.15
N THR A 195 -7.69 28.94 0.42
CA THR A 195 -7.73 29.03 -1.05
C THR A 195 -7.04 27.86 -1.75
N ARG A 196 -6.03 27.24 -1.12
CA ARG A 196 -5.21 26.14 -1.66
C ARG A 196 -5.61 24.77 -1.13
N VAL A 197 -6.45 24.71 -0.09
CA VAL A 197 -6.85 23.47 0.60
C VAL A 197 -7.75 22.57 -0.27
N MET A 198 -8.42 23.13 -1.28
CA MET A 198 -9.28 22.38 -2.20
C MET A 198 -8.51 21.36 -3.07
N ALA A 199 -7.18 21.47 -3.14
CA ALA A 199 -6.37 20.73 -4.10
C ALA A 199 -5.72 19.44 -3.55
N LEU A 200 -6.25 18.91 -2.44
CA LEU A 200 -5.92 17.58 -1.89
C LEU A 200 -4.40 17.40 -1.60
N SER A 201 -3.87 16.18 -1.52
CA SER A 201 -2.51 15.91 -1.02
C SER A 201 -1.36 16.43 -1.89
N LYS A 202 -1.61 16.80 -3.16
CA LYS A 202 -0.55 17.32 -4.04
C LYS A 202 0.05 18.62 -3.53
N TYR A 203 -0.81 19.57 -3.14
CA TYR A 203 -0.34 20.84 -2.60
C TYR A 203 0.15 20.70 -1.16
N GLU A 204 -0.42 19.79 -0.36
CA GLU A 204 0.07 19.55 1.01
C GLU A 204 1.54 19.10 1.04
N ASN A 205 1.94 18.27 0.07
CA ASN A 205 3.32 17.83 -0.06
C ASN A 205 4.28 18.96 -0.48
N GLU A 206 3.78 20.07 -1.04
CA GLU A 206 4.59 21.26 -1.33
C GLU A 206 4.86 22.08 -0.07
N TYR A 207 4.02 21.95 0.96
CA TYR A 207 4.20 22.63 2.24
C TYR A 207 4.99 21.76 3.20
N LYS A 208 5.94 22.38 3.90
CA LYS A 208 6.62 21.71 5.01
C LYS A 208 5.61 21.54 6.16
N PRO A 209 5.47 20.34 6.75
CA PRO A 209 4.65 20.18 7.94
C PRO A 209 5.23 21.08 9.05
N ILE A 210 4.34 21.74 9.77
CA ILE A 210 4.68 22.55 10.95
C ILE A 210 5.25 21.66 12.04
N SER A 211 4.68 20.48 12.17
CA SER A 211 5.08 19.51 13.16
C SER A 211 4.72 18.11 12.68
N THR A 212 5.51 17.13 13.14
CA THR A 212 5.35 15.72 12.81
C THR A 212 5.33 14.92 14.09
N LEU A 213 4.30 14.11 14.27
CA LEU A 213 4.14 13.19 15.39
C LEU A 213 4.37 11.77 14.91
N GLN A 214 5.31 11.06 15.52
CA GLN A 214 5.58 9.65 15.24
C GLN A 214 4.88 8.75 16.25
N VAL A 215 4.16 7.75 15.73
CA VAL A 215 3.50 6.70 16.50
C VAL A 215 4.39 5.45 16.50
N ARG A 216 4.53 4.82 17.66
CA ARG A 216 5.17 3.51 17.81
C ARG A 216 4.25 2.61 18.60
N ILE A 217 3.99 1.42 18.05
CA ILE A 217 3.21 0.39 18.72
C ILE A 217 4.19 -0.63 19.26
N THR A 218 4.19 -0.81 20.58
CA THR A 218 4.95 -1.85 21.28
C THR A 218 3.98 -2.84 21.91
N GLU A 219 4.48 -3.95 22.44
CA GLU A 219 3.66 -4.92 23.18
C GLU A 219 2.95 -4.31 24.41
N GLN A 220 3.52 -3.23 24.94
CA GLN A 220 2.99 -2.50 26.11
C GLN A 220 1.90 -1.49 25.73
N GLY A 221 1.68 -1.26 24.43
CA GLY A 221 0.65 -0.38 23.91
C GLY A 221 1.15 0.62 22.86
N MET A 222 0.33 1.62 22.57
CA MET A 222 0.66 2.68 21.63
C MET A 222 1.33 3.85 22.36
N MET A 223 2.53 4.19 21.94
CA MET A 223 3.26 5.37 22.37
C MET A 223 3.43 6.33 21.19
N TRP A 224 3.50 7.62 21.47
CA TRP A 224 3.77 8.64 20.46
C TRP A 224 4.86 9.59 20.94
N ARG A 225 5.56 10.20 19.99
CA ARG A 225 6.60 11.20 20.25
C ARG A 225 6.65 12.20 19.11
N MET A 226 7.11 13.41 19.38
CA MET A 226 7.39 14.38 18.32
C MET A 226 8.62 13.92 17.54
N ALA A 227 8.54 13.87 16.21
CA ALA A 227 9.67 13.51 15.36
C ALA A 227 10.71 14.64 15.31
N ASP A 228 10.22 15.88 15.22
CA ASP A 228 11.06 17.09 15.03
C ASP A 228 11.37 17.82 16.35
N ALA A 229 10.90 17.30 17.49
CA ALA A 229 10.99 17.93 18.82
C ALA A 229 10.44 19.38 18.89
N ILE A 230 9.65 19.79 17.89
CA ILE A 230 9.06 21.12 17.77
C ILE A 230 7.54 20.97 17.63
N PRO A 231 6.74 21.48 18.57
CA PRO A 231 7.13 22.01 19.89
C PRO A 231 7.59 20.88 20.85
N PRO A 232 8.37 21.19 21.91
CA PRO A 232 8.78 20.20 22.91
C PRO A 232 7.59 19.92 23.85
N VAL A 233 6.64 19.11 23.38
CA VAL A 233 5.41 18.78 24.10
C VAL A 233 5.33 17.29 24.41
N ASP A 234 5.16 16.98 25.70
CA ASP A 234 4.99 15.60 26.18
C ASP A 234 3.52 15.20 26.27
N HIS A 235 2.61 16.17 26.17
CA HIS A 235 1.17 15.96 26.29
C HIS A 235 0.46 16.37 25.01
N LEU A 236 -0.43 15.50 24.53
CA LEU A 236 -1.24 15.72 23.33
C LEU A 236 -2.07 16.99 23.44
N ASP A 237 -2.52 17.30 24.65
CA ASP A 237 -3.30 18.49 24.95
C ASP A 237 -2.53 19.78 24.68
N LYS A 238 -1.28 19.86 25.15
CA LYS A 238 -0.37 20.99 24.90
C LYS A 238 -0.04 21.13 23.42
N LEU A 239 0.10 20.02 22.70
CA LEU A 239 0.26 20.04 21.24
C LEU A 239 -0.96 20.66 20.57
N CYS A 240 -2.17 20.21 20.92
CA CYS A 240 -3.41 20.71 20.35
C CYS A 240 -3.63 22.19 20.68
N MET A 241 -3.32 22.62 21.91
CA MET A 241 -3.34 24.04 22.28
C MET A 241 -2.40 24.85 21.40
N TRP A 242 -1.15 24.39 21.24
CA TRP A 242 -0.17 25.08 20.40
C TRP A 242 -0.62 25.18 18.94
N LEU A 243 -1.06 24.07 18.34
CA LEU A 243 -1.57 24.04 16.97
C LEU A 243 -2.75 24.99 16.77
N PHE A 244 -3.67 25.04 17.73
CA PHE A 244 -4.82 25.93 17.69
C PHE A 244 -4.40 27.40 17.82
N THR A 245 -3.46 27.71 18.72
CA THR A 245 -2.88 29.05 18.87
C THR A 245 -2.22 29.50 17.57
N THR A 246 -1.37 28.66 16.96
CA THR A 246 -0.71 28.96 15.69
C THR A 246 -1.72 29.24 14.58
N LEU A 247 -2.79 28.43 14.45
CA LEU A 247 -3.85 28.69 13.46
C LEU A 247 -4.49 30.08 13.64
N VAL A 248 -4.79 30.45 14.88
CA VAL A 248 -5.43 31.74 15.19
C VAL A 248 -4.47 32.90 15.00
N GLU A 249 -3.21 32.77 15.41
CA GLU A 249 -2.18 33.82 15.26
C GLU A 249 -1.90 34.11 13.79
N GLU A 250 -1.67 33.08 12.98
CA GLU A 250 -1.44 33.23 11.54
C GLU A 250 -2.65 33.84 10.82
N THR A 251 -3.87 33.47 11.23
CA THR A 251 -5.08 34.11 10.71
C THR A 251 -5.16 35.59 11.11
N LYS A 252 -4.75 35.96 12.33
CA LYS A 252 -4.74 37.37 12.78
C LYS A 252 -3.70 38.19 12.04
N GLU A 253 -2.52 37.63 11.76
CA GLU A 253 -1.46 38.31 11.02
C GLU A 253 -1.92 38.57 9.58
N ALA A 254 -2.42 37.55 8.88
CA ALA A 254 -2.93 37.74 7.52
C ALA A 254 -4.13 38.69 7.44
N ALA A 255 -5.02 38.70 8.43
CA ALA A 255 -6.14 39.65 8.46
C ALA A 255 -5.68 41.11 8.61
N LYS A 256 -4.57 41.37 9.32
CA LYS A 256 -3.98 42.72 9.41
C LYS A 256 -3.38 43.15 8.09
N ASP A 257 -2.68 42.24 7.41
CA ASP A 257 -2.06 42.52 6.11
C ASP A 257 -3.13 42.87 5.05
N GLU A 258 -4.27 42.16 5.03
CA GLU A 258 -5.40 42.50 4.14
C GLU A 258 -5.99 43.90 4.43
N GLU A 259 -6.06 44.30 5.71
CA GLU A 259 -6.54 45.65 6.09
C GLU A 259 -5.56 46.77 5.69
N GLU A 260 -4.27 46.49 5.62
CA GLU A 260 -3.24 47.44 5.19
C GLU A 260 -3.19 47.60 3.67
N GLU A 261 -3.38 46.53 2.90
CA GLU A 261 -3.43 46.59 1.43
C GLU A 261 -4.66 47.33 0.89
N HIS A 262 -5.73 47.42 1.68
CA HIS A 262 -6.98 48.08 1.31
C HIS A 262 -7.10 49.55 1.76
N LYS A 263 -6.08 50.11 2.43
CA LYS A 263 -6.00 51.52 2.83
C LYS A 263 -5.15 52.34 1.87
#